data_AF-A0A1F4F9I6-F1
#
_entry.id   AF-A0A1F4F9I6-F1
#
_cell.length_a   1.000
_cell.length_b   1.000
_cell.length_c   1.000
_cell.angle_alpha   90.00
_cell.angle_beta   90.00
_cell.angle_gamma   90.00
#
_symmetry.space_group_name_H-M   'P 1'
#
loop_
_entity.id
_entity.type
_entity.pdbx_description
1 polymer ?
#
loop_
_entity_poly.entity_id
_entity_poly.type
_entity_poly.pdbx_seq_one_letter_code
_entity_poly.pdbx_strand_id
1 'polypeptide(L)'
;MSGQKADVPRGKGTVESCTLCVHRVDRGETPACVEACNKDGGKAMAFGDLNDASAEIHRRLKSEPSGQIRSDLALNTGVRYQGL
;
A
#
# COMPACT_ATOMS: atom_id res chain seq x y z
N MET A 1 18.30 22.51 -9.75
CA MET A 1 17.40 21.98 -8.71
C MET A 1 18.23 21.13 -7.77
N SER A 2 18.50 21.59 -6.55
CA SER A 2 19.25 20.87 -5.53
C SER A 2 18.29 20.35 -4.44
N GLY A 3 18.72 19.34 -3.66
CA GLY A 3 17.96 18.85 -2.51
C GLY A 3 16.82 17.88 -2.82
N GLN A 4 16.82 17.26 -4.01
CA GLN A 4 15.84 16.24 -4.35
C GLN A 4 16.14 14.92 -3.62
N LYS A 5 15.10 14.28 -3.10
CA LYS A 5 15.18 12.95 -2.50
C LYS A 5 15.07 11.89 -3.60
N ALA A 6 15.98 10.92 -3.60
CA ALA A 6 16.03 9.90 -4.66
C ALA A 6 14.85 8.91 -4.60
N ASP A 7 14.40 8.62 -3.38
CA ASP A 7 13.28 7.73 -3.05
C ASP A 7 11.90 8.36 -3.30
N VAL A 8 11.80 9.69 -3.22
CA VAL A 8 10.55 10.46 -3.43
C VAL A 8 10.83 11.80 -4.13
N PRO A 9 11.19 11.80 -5.42
CA PRO A 9 11.58 13.01 -6.15
C PRO A 9 10.39 13.95 -6.35
N ARG A 10 10.60 15.24 -6.08
CA ARG A 10 9.59 16.33 -6.12
C ARG A 10 10.15 17.56 -6.86
N GLY A 11 10.76 17.32 -8.01
CA GLY A 11 11.24 18.38 -8.89
C GLY A 11 10.08 19.15 -9.54
N LYS A 12 10.37 20.34 -10.07
CA LYS A 12 9.36 21.10 -10.82
C LYS A 12 9.03 20.30 -12.09
N GLY A 13 7.75 19.96 -12.25
CA GLY A 13 7.28 19.11 -13.36
C GLY A 13 7.37 17.61 -13.11
N THR A 14 7.73 17.17 -11.90
CA THR A 14 7.72 15.74 -11.53
C THR A 14 6.31 15.31 -11.09
N VAL A 15 5.81 14.21 -11.65
CA VAL A 15 4.55 13.58 -11.25
C VAL A 15 4.75 12.80 -9.96
N GLU A 16 3.76 12.84 -9.07
CA GLU A 16 3.73 12.04 -7.85
C GLU A 16 2.49 11.17 -7.76
N SER A 17 2.62 10.05 -7.05
CA SER A 17 1.50 9.16 -6.72
C SER A 17 1.83 8.38 -5.44
N CYS A 18 0.91 7.53 -4.98
CA CYS A 18 1.18 6.62 -3.88
C CYS A 18 2.28 5.62 -4.27
N THR A 19 3.40 5.65 -3.55
CA THR A 19 4.51 4.70 -3.72
C THR A 19 4.49 3.57 -2.69
N LEU A 20 3.34 3.33 -2.05
CA LEU A 20 3.21 2.42 -0.89
C LEU A 20 4.22 2.73 0.22
N CYS A 21 4.58 4.01 0.38
CA CYS A 21 5.61 4.47 1.29
C CYS A 21 6.96 3.74 1.11
N VAL A 22 7.45 3.58 -0.13
CA VAL A 22 8.72 2.89 -0.44
C VAL A 22 9.87 3.24 0.50
N HIS A 23 10.06 4.54 0.79
CA HIS A 23 11.07 5.05 1.71
C HIS A 23 10.98 4.55 3.16
N ARG A 24 9.81 4.08 3.58
CA ARG A 24 9.55 3.42 4.87
C ARG A 24 9.70 1.91 4.75
N VAL A 25 9.12 1.33 3.71
CA VAL A 25 9.17 -0.11 3.44
C VAL A 25 10.63 -0.60 3.33
N ASP A 26 11.48 0.16 2.63
CA ASP A 26 12.92 -0.14 2.50
C ASP A 26 13.67 -0.11 3.85
N ARG A 27 13.10 0.53 4.88
CA ARG A 27 13.60 0.54 6.27
C ARG A 27 12.89 -0.47 7.19
N GLY A 28 12.00 -1.29 6.66
CA GLY A 28 11.17 -2.22 7.43
C GLY A 28 10.06 -1.54 8.24
N GLU A 29 9.69 -0.31 7.90
CA GLU A 29 8.65 0.47 8.58
C GLU A 29 7.28 0.30 7.91
N THR A 30 6.21 0.42 8.71
CA THR A 30 4.82 0.41 8.22
C THR A 30 4.49 1.69 7.42
N PRO A 31 3.72 1.58 6.32
CA PRO A 31 3.25 2.75 5.59
C PRO A 31 2.47 3.75 6.46
N ALA A 32 2.65 5.04 6.19
CA ALA A 32 2.12 6.11 7.03
C ALA A 32 0.58 6.08 7.14
N CYS A 33 -0.13 5.78 6.05
CA CYS A 33 -1.59 5.69 6.05
C CYS A 33 -2.10 4.52 6.92
N VAL A 34 -1.42 3.37 6.87
CA VAL A 34 -1.75 2.18 7.68
C VAL A 34 -1.49 2.48 9.15
N GLU A 35 -0.34 3.07 9.46
CA GLU A 35 0.02 3.48 10.82
C GLU A 35 -1.01 4.46 11.40
N ALA A 36 -1.41 5.48 10.63
CA ALA A 36 -2.41 6.46 11.05
C ALA A 36 -3.79 5.83 11.30
N CYS A 37 -4.29 5.02 10.36
CA CYS A 37 -5.58 4.35 10.51
C CYS A 37 -5.63 3.39 11.72
N ASN A 38 -4.51 2.73 12.02
CA ASN A 38 -4.40 1.87 13.19
C ASN A 38 -4.36 2.67 14.49
N LYS A 39 -3.69 3.84 14.49
CA LYS A 39 -3.67 4.76 15.66
C LYS A 39 -5.07 5.26 16.00
N ASP A 40 -5.89 5.54 15.00
CA ASP A 40 -7.27 6.01 15.18
C ASP A 40 -8.25 4.86 15.47
N GLY A 41 -7.75 3.62 15.64
CA GLY A 41 -8.54 2.44 15.97
C GLY A 41 -9.35 1.84 14.81
N GLY A 42 -9.29 2.43 13.62
CA GLY A 42 -10.09 2.01 12.46
C GLY A 42 -9.67 0.65 11.89
N LYS A 43 -8.37 0.32 11.91
CA LYS A 43 -7.80 -0.96 11.42
C LYS A 43 -8.31 -1.41 10.05
N ALA A 44 -8.64 -0.45 9.19
CA ALA A 44 -9.27 -0.71 7.89
C ALA A 44 -8.29 -1.22 6.84
N MET A 45 -6.99 -0.95 7.02
CA MET A 45 -5.94 -1.30 6.06
C MET A 45 -5.00 -2.35 6.64
N ALA A 46 -4.76 -3.42 5.88
CA ALA A 46 -3.68 -4.36 6.10
C ALA A 46 -2.62 -4.17 4.99
N PHE A 47 -1.35 -4.24 5.35
CA PHE A 47 -0.22 -4.08 4.43
C PHE A 47 0.87 -5.08 4.78
N GLY A 48 1.52 -5.66 3.77
CA GLY A 48 2.60 -6.62 3.94
C GLY A 48 2.99 -7.32 2.64
N ASP A 49 3.97 -8.20 2.73
CA ASP A 49 4.38 -9.05 1.60
C ASP A 49 3.30 -10.10 1.31
N LEU A 50 2.85 -10.16 0.06
CA LEU A 50 1.87 -11.14 -0.39
C LEU A 50 2.47 -12.54 -0.57
N ASN A 51 3.79 -12.66 -0.70
CA ASN A 51 4.48 -13.94 -0.83
C ASN A 51 4.78 -14.59 0.53
N ASP A 52 4.73 -13.81 1.61
CA ASP A 52 4.87 -14.33 2.97
C ASP A 52 3.53 -14.89 3.47
N ALA A 53 3.42 -16.21 3.50
CA ALA A 53 2.22 -16.90 4.00
C ALA A 53 1.94 -16.65 5.50
N SER A 54 2.94 -16.20 6.25
CA SER A 54 2.81 -15.82 7.66
C SER A 54 2.33 -14.37 7.85
N ALA A 55 2.29 -13.57 6.79
CA ALA A 55 1.78 -12.20 6.86
C ALA A 55 0.26 -12.17 7.09
N GLU A 56 -0.21 -11.17 7.84
CA GLU A 56 -1.64 -10.98 8.11
C GLU A 56 -2.43 -10.79 6.81
N ILE A 57 -1.93 -9.95 5.91
CA ILE A 57 -2.57 -9.66 4.62
C ILE A 57 -2.76 -10.92 3.77
N HIS A 58 -1.78 -11.85 3.77
CA HIS A 58 -1.87 -13.10 3.04
C HIS A 58 -3.02 -13.98 3.58
N ARG A 59 -3.13 -14.09 4.91
CA ARG A 59 -4.24 -14.82 5.54
C ARG A 59 -5.58 -14.19 5.21
N ARG A 60 -5.71 -12.87 5.35
CA ARG A 60 -6.96 -12.14 5.09
C ARG A 60 -7.42 -12.27 3.64
N LEU A 61 -6.53 -12.15 2.66
CA LEU A 61 -6.88 -12.34 1.25
C LEU A 61 -7.37 -13.75 0.93
N LYS A 62 -6.95 -14.76 1.70
CA LYS A 62 -7.40 -16.14 1.54
C LYS A 62 -8.75 -16.40 2.22
N SER A 63 -9.03 -15.74 3.35
CA SER A 63 -10.24 -16.00 4.16
C SER A 63 -11.39 -15.02 3.92
N GLU A 64 -11.10 -13.81 3.44
CA GLU A 64 -12.07 -12.71 3.32
C GLU A 64 -12.34 -12.39 1.84
N PRO A 65 -13.60 -12.19 1.42
CA PRO A 65 -13.92 -11.79 0.06
C PRO A 65 -13.35 -10.40 -0.22
N SER A 66 -12.63 -10.27 -1.34
CA SER A 66 -12.06 -8.99 -1.78
C SER A 66 -12.11 -8.84 -3.30
N GLY A 67 -12.16 -7.59 -3.76
CA GLY A 67 -12.25 -7.23 -5.17
C GLY A 67 -11.22 -6.19 -5.58
N GLN A 68 -11.03 -6.05 -6.89
CA GLN A 68 -10.26 -4.96 -7.50
C GLN A 68 -11.22 -3.90 -8.02
N ILE A 69 -10.87 -2.63 -7.87
CA ILE A 69 -11.56 -1.56 -8.57
C ILE A 69 -11.28 -1.72 -10.07
N ARG A 70 -12.33 -1.67 -10.90
CA ARG A 70 -12.24 -1.85 -12.37
C ARG A 70 -11.57 -3.17 -12.77
N SER A 71 -12.03 -4.28 -12.18
CA SER A 71 -11.55 -5.64 -12.51
C SER A 71 -11.74 -6.01 -13.99
N ASP A 72 -12.68 -5.35 -14.68
CA ASP A 72 -12.92 -5.47 -16.13
C ASP A 72 -11.68 -5.14 -16.98
N LEU A 73 -10.76 -4.33 -16.45
CA LEU A 73 -9.53 -3.92 -17.14
C LEU A 73 -8.36 -4.89 -16.97
N ALA A 74 -8.52 -5.96 -16.17
CA ALA A 74 -7.50 -7.00 -15.95
C ALA A 74 -6.09 -6.49 -15.55
N LEU A 75 -6.03 -5.39 -14.78
CA LEU A 75 -4.77 -4.71 -14.42
C LEU A 75 -3.96 -5.38 -13.30
N ASN A 76 -4.54 -6.36 -12.61
CA ASN A 76 -3.94 -7.03 -11.46
C ASN A 76 -3.39 -6.06 -10.40
N THR A 77 -4.25 -5.18 -9.88
CA THR A 77 -3.86 -4.15 -8.93
C THR A 77 -3.43 -4.75 -7.59
N GLY A 78 -2.38 -4.15 -6.99
CA GLY A 78 -1.84 -4.57 -5.71
C GLY A 78 -2.71 -4.23 -4.49
N VAL A 79 -3.70 -3.35 -4.65
CA VAL A 79 -4.68 -3.03 -3.60
C VAL A 79 -5.98 -3.78 -3.86
N ARG A 80 -6.51 -4.43 -2.83
CA ARG A 80 -7.79 -5.16 -2.83
C ARG A 80 -8.72 -4.55 -1.79
N TYR A 81 -10.00 -4.47 -2.13
CA TYR A 81 -11.05 -3.84 -1.32
C TYR A 81 -12.07 -4.87 -0.85
N GLN A 82 -12.72 -4.60 0.27
CA GLN A 82 -13.81 -5.42 0.81
C GLN A 82 -15.14 -4.65 0.71
N GLY A 83 -16.23 -5.35 0.43
CA GLY A 83 -17.57 -4.77 0.35
C GLY A 83 -17.84 -3.94 -0.92
N LEU A 84 -17.13 -4.23 -2.01
CA LEU A 84 -17.44 -3.69 -3.35
C LEU A 84 -18.70 -4.33 -3.95
#